data_AF-A0AB73R7A8-F1
#
_entry.id   AF-A0AB73R7A8-F1
#
_cell.length_a   1.000
_cell.length_b   1.000
_cell.length_c   1.000
_cell.angle_alpha   90.00
_cell.angle_beta   90.00
_cell.angle_gamma   90.00
#
_symmetry.space_group_name_H-M   'P 1'
#
loop_
_entity.id
_entity.type
_entity.pdbx_description
1 polymer ?
#
loop_
_entity_poly.entity_id
_entity_poly.type
_entity_poly.pdbx_seq_one_letter_code
_entity_poly.pdbx_strand_id
1 'polypeptide(L)'
;MHTEVLMSYLYTYFFTIIFCIVFQIGFYFKTKRTISIWHFLWVYVFLFYLSLVYGVTQIATVWDISRNETWIRVSQINLTLFDTAGSTAYLLNIVLFMPLGFLLPTIWPQFRKMKNTIYAGFFFSLAIELSQLLNSRITDIDDVFTNTLGAIIGYVLYRVLFKMIFTREEKKFDTNSSLVIKYEAVFCLVCSFVGMMFIYYPGDL
;
A
#
# COMPACT_ATOMS: atom_id res chain seq x y z
N MET A 1 -9.77 -17.83 -18.03
CA MET A 1 -10.22 -16.50 -17.54
C MET A 1 -10.00 -16.27 -16.05
N HIS A 2 -10.84 -16.73 -15.10
CA HIS A 2 -10.63 -16.43 -13.66
C HIS A 2 -9.33 -17.03 -13.08
N THR A 3 -8.94 -18.21 -13.54
CA THR A 3 -7.69 -18.88 -13.15
C THR A 3 -6.46 -18.15 -13.66
N GLU A 4 -6.47 -17.59 -14.87
CA GLU A 4 -5.29 -16.88 -15.44
C GLU A 4 -5.06 -15.54 -14.74
N VAL A 5 -6.14 -14.81 -14.46
CA VAL A 5 -6.09 -13.57 -13.67
C VAL A 5 -5.56 -13.84 -12.26
N LEU A 6 -6.05 -14.89 -11.60
CA LEU A 6 -5.54 -15.27 -10.29
C LEU A 6 -4.05 -15.63 -10.34
N MET A 7 -3.62 -16.35 -11.39
CA MET A 7 -2.22 -16.74 -11.56
C MET A 7 -1.30 -15.55 -11.83
N SER A 8 -1.74 -14.53 -12.55
CA SER A 8 -0.94 -13.31 -12.76
C SER A 8 -0.80 -12.49 -11.47
N TYR A 9 -1.84 -12.38 -10.64
CA TYR A 9 -1.72 -11.77 -9.30
C TYR A 9 -0.73 -12.53 -8.40
N LEU A 10 -0.79 -13.87 -8.40
CA LEU A 10 0.14 -14.71 -7.64
C LEU A 10 1.59 -14.56 -8.13
N TYR A 11 1.78 -14.45 -9.45
CA TYR A 11 3.10 -14.26 -10.05
C TYR A 11 3.71 -12.92 -9.64
N THR A 12 2.97 -11.82 -9.78
CA THR A 12 3.39 -10.49 -9.37
C THR A 12 3.71 -10.41 -7.87
N TYR A 13 2.88 -11.04 -7.04
CA TYR A 13 3.11 -11.16 -5.61
C TYR A 13 4.41 -11.91 -5.30
N PHE A 14 4.66 -13.04 -5.98
CA PHE A 14 5.86 -13.84 -5.83
C PHE A 14 7.14 -13.06 -6.18
N PHE A 15 7.15 -12.33 -7.30
CA PHE A 15 8.31 -11.51 -7.70
C PHE A 15 8.58 -10.36 -6.74
N THR A 16 7.52 -9.70 -6.26
CA THR A 16 7.62 -8.62 -5.27
C THR A 16 8.24 -9.13 -3.96
N ILE A 17 7.83 -10.33 -3.52
CA ILE A 17 8.41 -10.99 -2.35
C ILE A 17 9.89 -11.30 -2.57
N ILE A 18 10.27 -11.89 -3.71
CA ILE A 18 11.68 -12.22 -4.00
C ILE A 18 12.55 -10.97 -3.94
N PHE A 19 12.12 -9.88 -4.57
CA PHE A 19 12.88 -8.63 -4.57
C PHE A 19 13.02 -8.04 -3.16
N CYS A 20 11.94 -8.11 -2.36
CA CYS A 20 11.97 -7.71 -0.95
C CYS A 20 12.89 -8.60 -0.11
N ILE A 21 12.91 -9.92 -0.34
CA ILE A 21 13.82 -10.86 0.34
C ILE A 21 15.27 -10.49 0.02
N VAL A 22 15.62 -10.26 -1.25
CA VAL A 22 16.98 -9.90 -1.64
C VAL A 22 17.42 -8.58 -1.00
N PHE A 23 16.54 -7.58 -0.99
CA PHE A 23 16.78 -6.31 -0.31
C PHE A 23 16.99 -6.49 1.21
N GLN A 24 16.12 -7.27 1.86
CA GLN A 24 16.20 -7.56 3.29
C GLN A 24 17.44 -8.38 3.66
N ILE A 25 17.87 -9.33 2.83
CA ILE A 25 19.11 -10.09 3.02
C ILE A 25 20.31 -9.15 2.93
N GLY A 26 20.40 -8.33 1.88
CA GLY A 26 21.47 -7.32 1.75
C GLY A 26 21.50 -6.35 2.92
N PHE A 27 20.32 -5.96 3.41
CA PHE A 27 20.17 -5.10 4.58
C PHE A 27 20.58 -5.78 5.90
N TYR A 28 20.20 -7.05 6.08
CA TYR A 28 20.53 -7.86 7.25
C TYR A 28 22.05 -8.01 7.42
N PHE A 29 22.76 -8.24 6.31
CA PHE A 29 24.23 -8.31 6.31
C PHE A 29 24.88 -6.95 6.64
N LYS A 30 24.30 -5.84 6.20
CA LYS A 30 24.83 -4.48 6.45
C LYS A 30 24.62 -4.00 7.89
N THR A 31 23.60 -4.49 8.60
CA THR A 31 23.13 -3.93 9.89
C THR A 31 23.50 -4.78 11.11
N LYS A 32 24.30 -5.86 10.94
CA LYS A 32 24.82 -6.71 12.03
C LYS A 32 23.76 -7.10 13.09
N ARG A 33 22.75 -7.88 12.67
CA ARG A 33 21.89 -8.74 13.53
C ARG A 33 21.08 -8.10 14.67
N THR A 34 20.69 -6.83 14.59
CA THR A 34 19.88 -6.18 15.65
C THR A 34 18.36 -6.27 15.47
N ILE A 35 17.85 -6.75 14.33
CA ILE A 35 16.41 -6.75 14.01
C ILE A 35 15.75 -8.10 14.33
N SER A 36 14.59 -8.04 14.99
CA SER A 36 13.80 -9.21 15.38
C SER A 36 13.14 -9.91 14.19
N ILE A 37 12.99 -11.23 14.26
CA ILE A 37 12.24 -12.03 13.26
C ILE A 37 10.79 -11.56 13.09
N TRP A 38 10.18 -11.00 14.15
CA TRP A 38 8.82 -10.45 14.12
C TRP A 38 8.69 -9.26 13.17
N HIS A 39 9.73 -8.45 13.02
CA HIS A 39 9.73 -7.34 12.05
C HIS A 39 9.53 -7.86 10.63
N PHE A 40 10.31 -8.87 10.25
CA PHE A 40 10.21 -9.50 8.93
C PHE A 40 8.82 -10.09 8.71
N LEU A 41 8.28 -10.83 9.68
CA LEU A 41 6.93 -11.38 9.60
C LEU A 41 5.88 -10.30 9.32
N TRP A 42 5.91 -9.19 10.05
CA TRP A 42 4.97 -8.10 9.82
C TRP A 42 5.16 -7.41 8.46
N VAL A 43 6.39 -7.30 7.94
CA VAL A 43 6.63 -6.79 6.58
C VAL A 43 5.98 -7.70 5.54
N TYR A 44 6.05 -9.03 5.68
CA TYR A 44 5.38 -9.96 4.75
C TYR A 44 3.85 -9.88 4.84
N VAL A 45 3.30 -9.74 6.06
CA VAL A 45 1.87 -9.47 6.25
C VAL A 45 1.46 -8.18 5.55
N PHE A 46 2.28 -7.13 5.65
CA PHE A 46 2.04 -5.87 4.96
C PHE A 46 2.09 -6.01 3.44
N LEU A 47 3.06 -6.75 2.88
CA LEU A 47 3.14 -7.00 1.44
C LEU A 47 1.95 -7.81 0.93
N PHE A 48 1.48 -8.80 1.70
CA PHE A 48 0.25 -9.53 1.39
C PHE A 48 -0.98 -8.61 1.40
N TYR A 49 -1.07 -7.73 2.41
CA TYR A 49 -2.11 -6.73 2.45
C TYR A 49 -2.09 -5.82 1.20
N LEU A 50 -0.92 -5.32 0.78
CA LEU A 50 -0.81 -4.48 -0.40
C LEU A 50 -1.26 -5.20 -1.68
N SER A 51 -0.96 -6.50 -1.84
CA SER A 51 -1.45 -7.24 -3.01
C SER A 51 -2.97 -7.38 -3.04
N LEU A 52 -3.62 -7.53 -1.88
CA LEU A 52 -5.08 -7.49 -1.80
C LEU A 52 -5.63 -6.10 -2.17
N VAL A 53 -5.01 -5.02 -1.70
CA VAL A 53 -5.40 -3.65 -2.08
C VAL A 53 -5.34 -3.49 -3.59
N TYR A 54 -4.23 -3.87 -4.23
CA TYR A 54 -4.09 -3.77 -5.69
C TYR A 54 -5.11 -4.63 -6.45
N GLY A 55 -5.44 -5.82 -5.93
CA GLY A 55 -6.48 -6.67 -6.52
C GLY A 55 -7.88 -6.05 -6.43
N VAL A 56 -8.18 -5.34 -5.34
CA VAL A 56 -9.47 -4.67 -5.14
C VAL A 56 -9.55 -3.38 -5.94
N THR A 57 -8.52 -2.53 -5.88
CA THR A 57 -8.51 -1.21 -6.54
C THR A 57 -8.29 -1.30 -8.04
N GLN A 58 -7.75 -2.42 -8.53
CA GLN A 58 -7.45 -2.66 -9.94
C GLN A 58 -6.63 -1.50 -10.53
N ILE A 59 -5.46 -1.28 -9.94
CA ILE A 59 -4.50 -0.28 -10.44
C ILE A 59 -4.15 -0.56 -11.91
N ALA A 60 -3.83 0.49 -12.65
CA ALA A 60 -3.47 0.34 -14.04
C ALA A 60 -2.11 -0.33 -14.22
N THR A 61 -2.01 -1.09 -15.30
CA THR A 61 -0.79 -1.79 -15.70
C THR A 61 -0.26 -1.21 -17.00
N VAL A 62 1.02 -1.43 -17.29
CA VAL A 62 1.65 -0.94 -18.52
C VAL A 62 0.96 -1.49 -19.78
N TRP A 63 0.33 -2.65 -19.66
CA TRP A 63 -0.42 -3.28 -20.75
C TRP A 63 -1.75 -2.58 -21.02
N ASP A 64 -2.39 -2.00 -20.01
CA ASP A 64 -3.62 -1.22 -20.19
C ASP A 64 -3.36 0.04 -21.05
N ILE A 65 -2.17 0.64 -20.91
CA ILE A 65 -1.71 1.75 -21.75
C ILE A 65 -1.62 1.31 -23.21
N SER A 66 -1.12 0.09 -23.47
CA SER A 66 -0.99 -0.43 -24.85
C SER A 66 -2.33 -0.78 -25.51
N ARG A 67 -3.35 -1.09 -24.70
CA ARG A 67 -4.69 -1.47 -25.17
C ARG A 67 -5.61 -0.26 -25.40
N ASN A 68 -5.36 0.85 -24.70
CA ASN A 68 -6.20 2.04 -24.78
C ASN A 68 -5.75 2.98 -25.89
N GLU A 69 -6.66 3.39 -26.77
CA GLU A 69 -6.37 4.32 -27.90
C GLU A 69 -5.92 5.72 -27.45
N THR A 70 -6.22 6.10 -26.21
CA THR A 70 -5.92 7.43 -25.64
C THR A 70 -5.33 7.29 -24.25
N TRP A 71 -4.24 8.03 -23.99
CA TRP A 71 -3.43 7.92 -22.78
C TRP A 71 -4.11 8.47 -21.51
N ILE A 72 -4.89 9.55 -21.63
CA ILE A 72 -5.61 10.19 -20.51
C ILE A 72 -6.97 10.66 -21.03
N ARG A 73 -8.06 10.16 -20.45
CA ARG A 73 -9.42 10.62 -20.74
C ARG A 73 -9.89 11.55 -19.63
N VAL A 74 -9.81 12.85 -19.85
CA VAL A 74 -10.22 13.88 -18.87
C VAL A 74 -11.69 13.73 -18.45
N SER A 75 -12.54 13.14 -19.30
CA SER A 75 -13.94 12.83 -19.00
C SER A 75 -14.14 11.75 -17.93
N GLN A 76 -13.08 11.09 -17.48
CA GLN A 76 -13.12 10.05 -16.44
C GLN A 76 -12.59 10.56 -15.10
N ILE A 77 -12.25 11.86 -15.01
CA ILE A 77 -11.85 12.49 -13.76
C ILE A 77 -13.11 13.02 -13.09
N ASN A 78 -13.48 12.37 -11.99
CA ASN A 78 -14.56 12.85 -11.14
C ASN A 78 -14.00 13.63 -9.95
N LEU A 79 -14.33 14.91 -9.89
CA LEU A 79 -13.95 15.80 -8.79
C LEU A 79 -15.15 16.26 -7.97
N THR A 80 -16.36 15.77 -8.26
CA THR A 80 -17.54 16.09 -7.45
C THR A 80 -17.55 15.22 -6.21
N LEU A 81 -17.52 15.86 -5.04
CA LEU A 81 -17.51 15.16 -3.76
C LEU A 81 -18.92 14.62 -3.44
N PHE A 82 -19.00 13.35 -3.08
CA PHE A 82 -20.20 12.65 -2.61
C PHE A 82 -21.39 12.62 -3.58
N ASP A 83 -21.13 12.65 -4.88
CA ASP A 83 -22.16 12.79 -5.92
C ASP A 83 -22.52 11.45 -6.59
N THR A 84 -21.58 10.49 -6.59
CA THR A 84 -21.55 9.43 -7.61
C THR A 84 -21.49 8.03 -7.02
N ALA A 85 -20.84 7.87 -5.87
CA ALA A 85 -20.71 6.58 -5.20
C ALA A 85 -21.72 6.42 -4.05
N GLY A 86 -22.27 5.21 -3.92
CA GLY A 86 -23.17 4.87 -2.81
C GLY A 86 -22.41 4.77 -1.49
N SER A 87 -23.12 4.97 -0.37
CA SER A 87 -22.55 4.89 0.99
C SER A 87 -21.77 3.60 1.28
N THR A 88 -22.14 2.50 0.63
CA THR A 88 -21.44 1.21 0.72
C THR A 88 -20.03 1.26 0.12
N ALA A 89 -19.83 1.97 -1.00
CA ALA A 89 -18.51 2.07 -1.64
C ALA A 89 -17.53 2.86 -0.74
N TYR A 90 -18.00 3.97 -0.17
CA TYR A 90 -17.21 4.76 0.78
C TYR A 90 -16.78 3.96 2.01
N LEU A 91 -17.68 3.14 2.57
CA LEU A 91 -17.35 2.26 3.69
C LEU A 91 -16.30 1.22 3.31
N LEU A 92 -16.39 0.63 2.11
CA LEU A 92 -15.41 -0.35 1.64
C LEU A 92 -14.02 0.27 1.48
N ASN A 93 -13.92 1.49 0.94
CA ASN A 93 -12.66 2.23 0.82
C ASN A 93 -12.03 2.54 2.18
N ILE A 94 -12.85 3.00 3.13
CA ILE A 94 -12.42 3.20 4.53
C ILE A 94 -11.87 1.88 5.10
N VAL A 95 -12.62 0.79 4.97
CA VAL A 95 -12.23 -0.54 5.48
C VAL A 95 -10.96 -1.05 4.81
N LEU A 96 -10.81 -0.81 3.51
CA LEU A 96 -9.64 -1.21 2.73
C LEU A 96 -8.36 -0.54 3.25
N PHE A 97 -8.41 0.74 3.62
CA PHE A 97 -7.23 1.50 4.07
C PHE A 97 -7.00 1.47 5.59
N MET A 98 -7.94 0.98 6.39
CA MET A 98 -7.74 0.81 7.83
C MET A 98 -6.48 -0.04 8.16
N PRO A 99 -6.24 -1.19 7.51
CA PRO A 99 -5.01 -1.96 7.76
C PRO A 99 -3.73 -1.19 7.40
N LEU A 100 -3.72 -0.34 6.36
CA LEU A 100 -2.58 0.53 6.05
C LEU A 100 -2.24 1.42 7.25
N GLY A 101 -3.26 2.10 7.80
CA GLY A 101 -3.14 2.99 8.94
C GLY A 101 -2.64 2.31 10.21
N PHE A 102 -2.97 1.03 10.37
CA PHE A 102 -2.58 0.21 11.51
C PHE A 102 -1.17 -0.40 11.37
N LEU A 103 -0.87 -0.99 10.21
CA LEU A 103 0.37 -1.73 9.98
C LEU A 103 1.59 -0.81 9.87
N LEU A 104 1.45 0.35 9.22
CA LEU A 104 2.55 1.30 9.06
C LEU A 104 3.24 1.66 10.39
N PRO A 105 2.55 2.18 11.42
CA PRO A 105 3.17 2.52 12.70
C PRO A 105 3.58 1.29 13.54
N THR A 106 2.97 0.13 13.29
CA THR A 106 3.30 -1.15 13.95
C THR A 106 4.68 -1.63 13.52
N ILE A 107 4.97 -1.57 12.22
CA ILE A 107 6.22 -2.06 11.63
C ILE A 107 7.31 -1.02 11.72
N TRP A 108 6.98 0.23 11.39
CA TRP A 108 7.97 1.26 11.10
C TRP A 108 7.85 2.45 12.07
N PRO A 109 8.88 2.73 12.88
CA PRO A 109 8.83 3.78 13.91
C PRO A 109 8.53 5.18 13.38
N GLN A 110 8.93 5.51 12.15
CA GLN A 110 8.66 6.82 11.56
C GLN A 110 7.17 7.11 11.37
N PHE A 111 6.33 6.08 11.23
CA PHE A 111 4.87 6.23 11.07
C PHE A 111 4.13 6.31 12.41
N ARG A 112 4.80 6.12 13.54
CA ARG A 112 4.18 6.33 14.87
C ARG A 112 3.78 7.78 15.13
N LYS A 113 4.23 8.73 14.28
CA LYS A 113 3.69 10.08 14.20
C LYS A 113 2.50 10.08 13.24
N MET A 114 1.30 10.37 13.77
CA MET A 114 0.03 10.39 13.02
C MET A 114 0.14 11.02 11.63
N LYS A 115 0.73 12.22 11.55
CA LYS A 115 0.91 12.95 10.28
C LYS A 115 1.61 12.11 9.19
N ASN A 116 2.59 11.29 9.56
CA ASN A 116 3.33 10.50 8.59
C ASN A 116 2.47 9.36 8.04
N THR A 117 1.64 8.73 8.88
CA THR A 117 0.68 7.71 8.44
C THR A 117 -0.41 8.30 7.56
N ILE A 118 -0.93 9.49 7.92
CA ILE A 118 -1.92 10.19 7.11
C ILE A 118 -1.35 10.54 5.74
N TYR A 119 -0.15 11.12 5.68
CA TYR A 119 0.48 11.44 4.41
C TYR A 119 0.75 10.18 3.58
N ALA A 120 1.20 9.08 4.19
CA ALA A 120 1.36 7.82 3.48
C ALA A 120 0.02 7.31 2.91
N GLY A 121 -1.06 7.32 3.70
CA GLY A 121 -2.39 6.95 3.23
C GLY A 121 -2.89 7.82 2.09
N PHE A 122 -2.76 9.14 2.23
CA PHE A 122 -3.16 10.11 1.22
C PHE A 122 -2.38 9.93 -0.09
N PHE A 123 -1.04 9.95 -0.05
CA PHE A 123 -0.22 9.83 -1.26
C PHE A 123 -0.34 8.45 -1.90
N PHE A 124 -0.53 7.39 -1.11
CA PHE A 124 -0.76 6.06 -1.64
C PHE A 124 -2.12 5.94 -2.34
N SER A 125 -3.19 6.49 -1.73
CA SER A 125 -4.50 6.54 -2.40
C SER A 125 -4.44 7.39 -3.66
N LEU A 126 -3.78 8.55 -3.61
CA LEU A 126 -3.60 9.39 -4.78
C LEU A 126 -2.82 8.68 -5.88
N ALA A 127 -1.79 7.88 -5.55
CA ALA A 127 -1.06 7.10 -6.53
C ALA A 127 -1.93 6.03 -7.20
N ILE A 128 -2.82 5.37 -6.44
CA ILE A 128 -3.81 4.42 -6.97
C ILE A 128 -4.75 5.13 -7.96
N GLU A 129 -5.37 6.23 -7.54
CA GLU A 129 -6.29 7.01 -8.37
C GLU A 129 -5.61 7.53 -9.65
N LEU A 130 -4.40 8.09 -9.53
CA LEU A 130 -3.64 8.56 -10.68
C LEU A 130 -3.25 7.43 -11.63
N SER A 131 -3.02 6.21 -11.13
CA SER A 131 -2.77 5.06 -11.99
C SER A 131 -4.00 4.71 -12.82
N GLN A 132 -5.20 4.76 -12.24
CA GLN A 132 -6.45 4.37 -12.92
C GLN A 132 -6.80 5.25 -14.13
N LEU A 133 -6.25 6.46 -14.20
CA LEU A 133 -6.32 7.29 -15.41
C LEU A 133 -5.74 6.59 -16.65
N LEU A 134 -4.82 5.65 -16.46
CA LEU A 134 -4.14 4.91 -17.53
C LEU A 134 -4.94 3.68 -18.00
N ASN A 135 -5.86 3.14 -17.20
CA ASN A 135 -6.68 1.97 -17.57
C ASN A 135 -8.14 2.31 -17.88
N SER A 136 -8.43 3.57 -18.21
CA SER A 136 -9.75 4.08 -18.55
C SER A 136 -10.81 3.86 -17.45
N ARG A 137 -10.40 3.80 -16.17
CA ARG A 137 -11.32 3.80 -15.03
C ARG A 137 -11.67 5.23 -14.63
N ILE A 138 -12.81 5.37 -13.95
CA ILE A 138 -13.19 6.64 -13.34
C ILE A 138 -12.34 6.83 -12.10
N THR A 139 -11.56 7.90 -12.08
CA THR A 139 -10.79 8.35 -10.92
C THR A 139 -11.69 9.26 -10.10
N ASP A 140 -11.82 8.95 -8.81
CA ASP A 140 -12.75 9.66 -7.91
C ASP A 140 -12.01 10.31 -6.73
N ILE A 141 -12.24 11.61 -6.54
CA ILE A 141 -11.70 12.33 -5.39
C ILE A 141 -12.25 11.80 -4.06
N ASP A 142 -13.46 11.24 -4.05
CA ASP A 142 -14.06 10.60 -2.89
C ASP A 142 -13.25 9.39 -2.43
N ASP A 143 -12.64 8.64 -3.35
CA ASP A 143 -11.83 7.48 -3.05
C ASP A 143 -10.56 7.93 -2.30
N VAL A 144 -9.90 9.01 -2.74
CA VAL A 144 -8.77 9.62 -2.01
C VAL A 144 -9.17 10.01 -0.59
N PHE A 145 -10.33 10.65 -0.44
CA PHE A 145 -10.81 11.11 0.86
C PHE A 145 -11.14 9.95 1.80
N THR A 146 -11.95 9.00 1.34
CA THR A 146 -12.41 7.85 2.13
C THR A 146 -11.29 6.88 2.48
N ASN A 147 -10.35 6.64 1.57
CA ASN A 147 -9.13 5.88 1.85
C ASN A 147 -8.24 6.58 2.88
N THR A 148 -8.07 7.90 2.77
CA THR A 148 -7.32 8.68 3.78
C THR A 148 -7.99 8.60 5.15
N LEU A 149 -9.32 8.62 5.21
CA LEU A 149 -10.09 8.43 6.44
C LEU A 149 -9.89 7.03 7.02
N GLY A 150 -9.86 6.00 6.18
CA GLY A 150 -9.47 4.63 6.55
C GLY A 150 -8.11 4.59 7.24
N ALA A 151 -7.09 5.22 6.64
CA ALA A 151 -5.75 5.29 7.23
C ALA A 151 -5.73 6.03 8.59
N ILE A 152 -6.54 7.08 8.76
CA ILE A 152 -6.71 7.78 10.04
C ILE A 152 -7.30 6.84 11.10
N ILE A 153 -8.39 6.15 10.78
CA ILE A 153 -9.07 5.23 11.70
C ILE A 153 -8.13 4.08 12.08
N GLY A 154 -7.45 3.48 11.11
CA GLY A 154 -6.43 2.45 11.34
C GLY A 154 -5.33 2.88 12.30
N TYR A 155 -4.84 4.12 12.15
CA TYR A 155 -3.85 4.67 13.07
C TYR A 155 -4.39 4.88 14.49
N VAL A 156 -5.66 5.32 14.62
CA VAL A 156 -6.32 5.43 15.93
C VAL A 156 -6.43 4.06 16.59
N LEU A 157 -6.80 3.01 15.84
CA LEU A 157 -6.83 1.63 16.33
C LEU A 157 -5.45 1.17 16.82
N TYR A 158 -4.39 1.46 16.05
CA TYR A 158 -3.01 1.22 16.49
C TYR A 158 -2.70 1.90 17.82
N ARG A 159 -3.07 3.18 17.96
CA ARG A 159 -2.80 3.95 19.18
C ARG A 159 -3.53 3.40 20.40
N VAL A 160 -4.78 2.98 20.23
CA VAL A 160 -5.58 2.38 21.32
C VAL A 160 -4.96 1.04 21.72
N LEU A 161 -4.69 0.14 20.78
CA LEU A 161 -4.09 -1.17 21.05
C LEU A 161 -2.69 -1.04 21.65
N PHE A 162 -1.86 -0.14 21.13
CA PHE A 162 -0.53 0.10 21.68
C PHE A 162 -0.59 0.58 23.13
N LYS A 163 -1.52 1.49 23.46
CA LYS A 163 -1.73 1.96 24.85
C LYS A 163 -2.22 0.85 25.78
N MET A 164 -3.03 -0.09 25.27
CA MET A 164 -3.54 -1.24 26.03
C MET A 164 -2.45 -2.29 26.30
N ILE A 165 -1.58 -2.56 25.31
CA ILE A 165 -0.58 -3.63 25.37
C ILE A 165 0.74 -3.15 26.01
N PHE A 166 1.16 -1.93 25.71
CA PHE A 166 2.45 -1.38 26.13
C PHE A 166 2.25 -0.22 27.12
N THR A 167 2.18 -0.54 28.41
CA THR A 167 2.14 0.45 29.50
C THR A 167 3.53 0.98 29.91
N ARG A 168 4.64 0.51 29.31
CA ARG A 168 5.98 1.00 29.69
C ARG A 168 7.07 0.86 28.61
N GLU A 169 7.82 1.95 28.52
CA GLU A 169 9.14 2.19 27.91
C GLU A 169 9.32 2.06 26.39
N GLU A 170 9.39 3.22 25.75
CA GLU A 170 10.01 3.39 24.44
C GLU A 170 11.47 2.93 24.50
N LYS A 171 11.76 1.71 24.02
CA LYS A 171 13.14 1.35 23.68
C LYS A 171 13.64 2.33 22.61
N LYS A 172 14.59 3.19 22.97
CA LYS A 172 15.32 4.06 22.04
C LYS A 172 15.93 3.19 20.94
N PHE A 173 15.42 3.33 19.72
CA PHE A 173 15.91 2.60 18.57
C PHE A 173 17.22 3.23 18.09
N ASP A 174 18.22 2.39 17.79
CA ASP A 174 19.56 2.81 17.39
C ASP A 174 19.54 3.63 16.08
N THR A 175 20.19 4.79 16.06
CA THR A 175 20.02 5.85 15.05
C THR A 175 20.38 5.39 13.63
N ASN A 176 21.39 4.53 13.45
CA ASN A 176 21.76 3.99 12.14
C ASN A 176 20.80 2.89 11.65
N SER A 177 20.30 2.05 12.57
CA SER A 177 19.25 1.08 12.28
C SER A 177 17.92 1.80 11.92
N SER A 178 17.71 3.00 12.47
CA SER A 178 16.52 3.81 12.18
C SER A 178 16.44 4.31 10.74
N LEU A 179 17.58 4.63 10.10
CA LEU A 179 17.57 5.19 8.74
C LEU A 179 17.18 4.14 7.70
N VAL A 180 17.70 2.92 7.81
CA VAL A 180 17.38 1.92 6.79
C VAL A 180 15.96 1.39 6.95
N ILE A 181 15.49 1.21 8.19
CA ILE A 181 14.07 0.92 8.48
C ILE A 181 13.18 2.08 7.99
N LYS A 182 13.67 3.32 8.02
CA LYS A 182 12.94 4.47 7.46
C LYS A 182 12.72 4.34 5.95
N TYR A 183 13.74 3.88 5.21
CA TYR A 183 13.65 3.70 3.76
C TYR A 183 12.95 2.39 3.35
N GLU A 184 12.96 1.35 4.20
CA GLU A 184 12.32 0.06 3.93
C GLU A 184 10.83 0.22 3.62
N ALA A 185 10.09 0.99 4.40
CA ALA A 185 8.65 1.19 4.16
C ALA A 185 8.35 1.81 2.80
N VAL A 186 9.13 2.85 2.44
CA VAL A 186 8.99 3.53 1.14
C VAL A 186 9.39 2.58 0.03
N PHE A 187 10.46 1.81 0.21
CA PHE A 187 10.89 0.79 -0.73
C PHE A 187 9.80 -0.28 -0.94
N CYS A 188 9.19 -0.81 0.12
CA CYS A 188 8.10 -1.78 0.01
C CYS A 188 6.88 -1.21 -0.72
N LEU A 189 6.45 0.01 -0.39
CA LEU A 189 5.32 0.68 -1.06
C LEU A 189 5.63 0.90 -2.55
N VAL A 190 6.77 1.50 -2.88
CA VAL A 190 7.14 1.83 -4.27
C VAL A 190 7.41 0.58 -5.09
N CYS A 191 8.22 -0.36 -4.59
CA CYS A 191 8.56 -1.58 -5.34
C CYS A 191 7.34 -2.48 -5.54
N SER A 192 6.42 -2.58 -4.57
CA SER A 192 5.20 -3.35 -4.77
C SER A 192 4.25 -2.70 -5.77
N PHE A 193 4.12 -1.36 -5.73
CA PHE A 193 3.29 -0.61 -6.68
C PHE A 193 3.85 -0.70 -8.11
N VAL A 194 5.14 -0.41 -8.28
CA VAL A 194 5.84 -0.52 -9.58
C VAL A 194 5.86 -1.97 -10.07
N GLY A 195 6.16 -2.93 -9.18
CA GLY A 195 6.10 -4.35 -9.52
C GLY A 195 4.73 -4.74 -10.05
N MET A 196 3.65 -4.26 -9.43
CA MET A 196 2.29 -4.49 -9.90
C MET A 196 2.01 -3.84 -11.26
N MET A 197 2.46 -2.61 -11.50
CA MET A 197 2.27 -1.93 -12.79
C MET A 197 2.98 -2.64 -13.96
N PHE A 198 4.20 -3.15 -13.75
CA PHE A 198 5.05 -3.68 -14.83
C PHE A 198 4.97 -5.19 -15.02
N ILE A 199 4.81 -5.97 -13.94
CA ILE A 199 4.92 -7.44 -13.98
C ILE A 199 3.58 -8.09 -14.33
N TYR A 200 2.46 -7.48 -13.93
CA TYR A 200 1.15 -8.03 -14.20
C TYR A 200 0.81 -7.87 -15.68
N TYR A 201 0.75 -8.98 -16.41
CA TYR A 201 0.15 -9.06 -17.74
C TYR A 201 -1.33 -9.44 -17.58
N PRO A 202 -2.28 -8.54 -17.87
CA PRO A 202 -3.66 -8.98 -18.05
C PRO A 202 -3.66 -9.87 -19.29
N GLY A 203 -3.89 -11.17 -19.11
CA GLY A 203 -4.18 -12.06 -20.24
C GLY A 203 -5.26 -11.45 -21.14
N ASP A 204 -5.21 -11.73 -22.44
CA ASP A 204 -6.15 -11.18 -23.41
C ASP A 204 -7.59 -11.36 -22.91
N LEU A 205 -8.23 -10.21 -22.61
CA LEU A 205 -9.65 -10.07 -22.34
C LEU A 205 -10.38 -9.97 -23.68
#